data_AF-A0A2T2U307-F1
#
_entry.id   AF-A0A2T2U307-F1
#
_cell.length_a   1.000
_cell.length_b   1.000
_cell.length_c   1.000
_cell.angle_alpha   90.00
_cell.angle_beta   90.00
_cell.angle_gamma   90.00
#
_symmetry.space_group_name_H-M   'P 1'
#
loop_
_entity.id
_entity.type
_entity.pdbx_description
1 polymer ?
#
loop_
_entity_poly.entity_id
_entity_poly.type
_entity_poly.pdbx_seq_one_letter_code
_entity_poly.pdbx_strand_id
1 'polypeptide(L)'
;MPESSPRILVLYTGGTIGMVKSEGGYVPASGTLQTLMDERPSFRADDVPDYDVYEFDPLLDSANMTPDDWLRIAEAIQERYEAYDGFLVVHGTDTMAFTAS
;
A
#
# COMPACT_ATOMS: atom_id res chain seq x y z
N MET A 1 -31.38 -1.85 7.06
CA MET A 1 -30.34 -0.81 6.99
C MET A 1 -29.36 -1.28 5.93
N PRO A 2 -28.99 -0.49 4.91
CA PRO A 2 -27.80 -0.85 4.15
C PRO A 2 -26.63 -0.86 5.14
N GLU A 3 -25.88 -1.96 5.18
CA GLU A 3 -24.60 -2.00 5.92
C GLU A 3 -23.72 -0.86 5.39
N SER A 4 -23.05 -0.14 6.29
CA SER A 4 -22.11 0.92 5.88
C SER A 4 -21.06 0.32 4.97
N SER A 5 -20.67 1.04 3.90
CA SER A 5 -19.58 0.61 3.02
C SER A 5 -18.33 0.35 3.88
N PRO A 6 -17.66 -0.80 3.72
CA PRO A 6 -16.46 -1.09 4.50
C PRO A 6 -15.36 -0.10 4.15
N ARG A 7 -14.51 0.23 5.12
CA ARG A 7 -13.39 1.15 4.95
C ARG A 7 -12.07 0.40 4.93
N ILE A 8 -11.30 0.55 3.85
CA ILE A 8 -10.06 -0.19 3.63
C ILE A 8 -8.85 0.73 3.76
N LEU A 9 -7.82 0.32 4.50
CA LEU A 9 -6.53 0.99 4.50
C LEU A 9 -5.58 0.34 3.51
N VAL A 10 -5.10 1.12 2.52
CA VAL A 10 -4.05 0.70 1.59
C VAL A 10 -2.69 1.10 2.15
N LEU A 11 -1.92 0.13 2.63
CA LEU A 11 -0.56 0.31 3.12
C LEU A 11 0.40 0.18 1.94
N TYR A 12 0.93 1.30 1.46
CA TYR A 12 1.94 1.32 0.41
C TYR A 12 3.34 1.24 1.02
N THR A 13 3.88 0.03 1.06
CA THR A 13 5.18 -0.24 1.68
C THR A 13 6.32 -0.05 0.68
N GLY A 14 6.08 -0.29 -0.61
CA GLY A 14 7.07 -0.08 -1.66
C GLY A 14 6.91 -1.02 -2.85
N GLY A 15 8.00 -1.25 -3.57
CA GLY A 15 8.01 -1.99 -4.84
C GLY A 15 7.84 -1.10 -6.08
N THR A 16 8.04 -1.70 -7.25
CA THR A 16 8.14 -1.00 -8.54
C THR A 16 6.84 -0.34 -9.02
N ILE A 17 5.70 -0.69 -8.42
CA ILE A 17 4.37 -0.20 -8.81
C ILE A 17 4.19 1.32 -8.66
N GLY A 18 4.89 1.95 -7.71
CA GLY A 18 4.91 3.41 -7.53
C GLY A 18 6.27 4.03 -7.84
N MET A 19 7.13 3.34 -8.60
CA MET A 19 8.38 3.92 -9.08
C MET A 19 8.20 4.67 -10.40
N VAL A 20 8.92 5.77 -10.54
CA VAL A 20 8.91 6.59 -11.76
C VAL A 20 10.18 6.33 -12.55
N LYS A 21 10.06 6.30 -13.88
CA LYS A 21 11.20 6.14 -14.79
C LYS A 21 12.08 7.39 -14.76
N SER A 22 13.36 7.21 -14.47
CA SER A 22 14.41 8.23 -14.52
C SER A 22 15.46 7.86 -15.57
N GLU A 23 16.42 8.76 -15.84
CA GLU A 23 17.55 8.49 -16.74
C GLU A 23 18.44 7.32 -16.26
N GLY A 24 18.48 7.06 -14.95
CA GLY A 24 19.32 6.03 -14.32
C GLY A 24 18.58 4.73 -13.95
N GLY A 25 17.31 4.58 -14.31
CA GLY A 25 16.48 3.44 -13.89
C GLY A 25 15.17 3.86 -13.24
N TYR A 26 14.57 3.00 -12.43
CA TYR A 26 13.35 3.30 -11.68
C TYR A 26 13.69 3.81 -10.29
N VAL A 27 13.07 4.94 -9.89
CA VAL A 27 13.27 5.53 -8.56
C VAL A 27 11.93 5.65 -7.83
N PRO A 28 11.89 5.43 -6.51
CA PRO A 28 10.69 5.68 -5.72
C PRO A 28 10.33 7.17 -5.78
N ALA A 29 9.05 7.47 -5.96
CA ALA A 29 8.53 8.82 -5.91
C ALA A 29 7.26 8.86 -5.05
N SER A 30 7.28 9.72 -4.04
CA SER A 30 6.17 9.84 -3.09
C SER A 30 4.87 10.28 -3.77
N GLY A 31 3.74 9.72 -3.37
CA GLY A 31 2.41 10.04 -3.89
C GLY A 31 2.10 9.43 -5.26
N THR A 32 3.02 8.65 -5.85
CA THR A 32 2.82 8.03 -7.17
C THR A 32 1.68 7.02 -7.14
N LEU A 33 1.58 6.17 -6.10
CA LEU A 33 0.50 5.20 -6.01
C LEU A 33 -0.87 5.87 -5.91
N GLN A 34 -0.99 6.90 -5.06
CA GLN A 34 -2.24 7.63 -4.89
C GLN A 34 -2.67 8.27 -6.22
N THR A 35 -1.74 8.90 -6.93
CA THR A 35 -1.99 9.48 -8.26
C THR A 35 -2.46 8.42 -9.26
N LEU A 36 -1.82 7.25 -9.30
CA LEU A 36 -2.20 6.15 -10.19
C LEU A 36 -3.60 5.60 -9.89
N MET A 37 -3.97 5.50 -8.61
CA MET A 37 -5.31 5.09 -8.21
C MET A 37 -6.35 6.15 -8.60
N ASP A 38 -6.02 7.43 -8.38
CA ASP A 38 -6.86 8.56 -8.77
C ASP A 38 -7.03 8.71 -10.29
N GLU A 39 -6.09 8.29 -11.12
CA GLU A 39 -6.26 8.39 -12.57
C GLU A 39 -7.17 7.29 -13.15
N ARG A 40 -7.49 6.27 -12.36
CA ARG A 40 -8.15 5.04 -12.82
C ARG A 40 -9.63 5.02 -12.40
N PRO A 41 -10.57 5.08 -13.35
CA PRO A 41 -12.01 5.05 -13.05
C PRO A 41 -12.46 3.83 -12.25
N SER A 42 -11.73 2.71 -12.36
CA SER A 42 -12.00 1.48 -11.63
C SER A 42 -11.86 1.59 -10.11
N PHE A 43 -11.14 2.59 -9.58
CA PHE A 43 -11.08 2.85 -8.14
C PHE A 43 -12.13 3.86 -7.67
N ARG A 44 -12.98 4.36 -8.59
CA ARG A 44 -14.10 5.27 -8.29
C ARG A 44 -15.45 4.68 -8.64
N ALA A 45 -15.51 3.37 -8.90
CA ALA A 45 -16.76 2.70 -9.20
C ALA A 45 -17.58 2.51 -7.91
N ASP A 46 -18.91 2.45 -8.04
CA ASP A 46 -19.83 2.39 -6.90
C ASP A 46 -19.68 1.12 -6.03
N ASP A 47 -19.05 0.07 -6.58
CA ASP A 47 -18.76 -1.19 -5.91
C ASP A 47 -17.39 -1.22 -5.21
N VAL A 48 -16.62 -0.13 -5.29
CA VAL A 48 -15.34 0.01 -4.60
C VAL A 48 -15.60 0.56 -3.19
N PRO A 49 -15.06 -0.08 -2.14
CA PRO A 49 -15.18 0.42 -0.78
C PRO A 49 -14.45 1.76 -0.60
N ASP A 50 -14.82 2.52 0.43
CA ASP A 50 -14.05 3.70 0.81
C ASP A 50 -12.63 3.27 1.23
N TYR A 51 -11.61 3.99 0.79
CA TYR A 51 -10.24 3.67 1.14
C TYR A 51 -9.38 4.89 1.44
N ASP A 52 -8.40 4.70 2.32
CA ASP A 52 -7.31 5.65 2.58
C ASP A 52 -5.99 5.02 2.13
N VAL A 53 -5.04 5.84 1.66
CA VAL A 53 -3.69 5.38 1.31
C VAL A 53 -2.70 5.87 2.36
N TYR A 54 -1.99 4.95 3.00
CA TYR A 54 -0.88 5.24 3.89
C TYR A 54 0.43 4.82 3.22
N GLU A 55 1.22 5.81 2.86
CA GLU A 55 2.53 5.62 2.23
C GLU A 55 3.64 5.58 3.30
N PHE A 56 4.51 4.58 3.20
CA PHE A 56 5.67 4.47 4.09
C PHE A 56 6.74 5.48 3.67
N ASP A 57 7.33 6.16 4.66
CA ASP A 57 8.48 7.04 4.47
C ASP A 57 9.66 6.56 5.36
N PRO A 58 10.79 6.13 4.79
CA PRO A 58 11.02 5.91 3.35
C PRO A 58 10.26 4.69 2.82
N LEU A 59 9.97 4.68 1.51
CA LEU A 59 9.50 3.49 0.81
C LEU A 59 10.53 2.37 0.90
N LEU A 60 10.05 1.14 1.06
CA LEU A 60 10.86 -0.06 1.20
C LEU A 60 11.21 -0.66 -0.17
N ASP A 61 12.47 -1.05 -0.32
CA ASP A 61 12.91 -1.89 -1.42
C ASP A 61 12.70 -3.36 -1.05
N SER A 62 11.79 -4.05 -1.73
CA SER A 62 11.42 -5.43 -1.40
C SER A 62 12.60 -6.40 -1.45
N ALA A 63 13.61 -6.13 -2.29
CA ALA A 63 14.81 -6.95 -2.38
C ALA A 63 15.68 -6.87 -1.11
N ASN A 64 15.50 -5.81 -0.30
CA ASN A 64 16.29 -5.49 0.87
C ASN A 64 15.47 -5.48 2.18
N MET A 65 14.25 -6.02 2.18
CA MET A 65 13.40 -6.01 3.38
C MET A 65 13.91 -6.96 4.45
N THR A 66 13.88 -6.46 5.68
CA THR A 66 14.34 -7.12 6.90
C THR A 66 13.16 -7.48 7.81
N PRO A 67 13.34 -8.33 8.83
CA PRO A 67 12.29 -8.59 9.82
C PRO A 67 11.77 -7.32 10.53
N ASP A 68 12.62 -6.30 10.71
CA ASP A 68 12.21 -5.02 11.29
C ASP A 68 11.21 -4.30 10.38
N ASP A 69 11.33 -4.45 9.06
CA ASP A 69 10.37 -3.89 8.10
C ASP A 69 9.02 -4.60 8.16
N TRP A 70 9.00 -5.90 8.38
CA TRP A 70 7.75 -6.65 8.60
C TRP A 70 7.06 -6.22 9.89
N LEU A 71 7.85 -5.96 10.95
CA LEU A 71 7.32 -5.44 12.20
C LEU A 71 6.66 -4.07 12.00
N ARG A 72 7.28 -3.17 11.23
CA ARG A 72 6.68 -1.86 10.88
C ARG A 72 5.33 -2.01 10.17
N ILE A 73 5.18 -3.01 9.30
CA ILE A 73 3.88 -3.29 8.66
C ILE A 73 2.86 -3.75 9.70
N ALA A 74 3.25 -4.69 10.57
CA ALA A 74 2.37 -5.21 11.62
C ALA A 74 1.93 -4.12 12.60
N GLU A 75 2.86 -3.26 13.03
CA GLU A 75 2.59 -2.11 13.91
C GLU A 75 1.64 -1.11 13.23
N ALA A 76 1.86 -0.79 11.94
CA ALA A 76 0.98 0.11 11.19
C ALA A 76 -0.46 -0.41 11.11
N ILE A 77 -0.63 -1.73 10.92
CA ILE A 77 -1.94 -2.40 10.96
C ILE A 77 -2.52 -2.32 12.38
N GLN A 78 -1.75 -2.70 13.41
CA GLN A 78 -2.21 -2.74 14.78
C GLN A 78 -2.72 -1.38 15.27
N GLU A 79 -1.97 -0.30 15.00
CA GLU A 79 -2.34 1.07 15.36
C GLU A 79 -3.67 1.53 14.73
N ARG A 80 -4.07 0.92 13.62
CA ARG A 80 -5.23 1.31 12.80
C ARG A 80 -6.31 0.23 12.77
N TYR A 81 -6.13 -0.85 13.53
CA TYR A 81 -6.96 -2.05 13.47
C TYR A 81 -8.44 -1.79 13.75
N GLU A 82 -8.74 -0.85 14.66
CA GLU A 82 -10.12 -0.49 15.00
C GLU A 82 -10.73 0.57 14.07
N ALA A 83 -9.91 1.24 13.25
CA ALA A 83 -10.35 2.36 12.40
C ALA A 83 -10.76 1.93 10.98
N TYR A 84 -10.43 0.70 10.58
CA TYR A 84 -10.66 0.17 9.24
C TYR A 84 -11.21 -1.26 9.31
N ASP A 85 -12.04 -1.61 8.34
CA ASP A 85 -12.65 -2.93 8.21
C ASP A 85 -11.73 -3.92 7.48
N GLY A 86 -10.67 -3.43 6.84
CA GLY A 86 -9.69 -4.26 6.14
C GLY A 86 -8.42 -3.50 5.75
N PHE A 87 -7.40 -4.28 5.39
CA PHE A 87 -6.07 -3.78 5.04
C PHE A 87 -5.61 -4.38 3.71
N LEU A 88 -5.11 -3.53 2.82
CA LEU A 88 -4.46 -3.92 1.58
C LEU A 88 -2.99 -3.52 1.63
N VAL A 89 -2.07 -4.49 1.72
CA VAL A 89 -0.63 -4.22 1.72
C VAL A 89 -0.10 -4.27 0.29
N VAL A 90 0.33 -3.12 -0.23
CA VAL A 90 0.98 -2.99 -1.54
C VAL A 90 2.48 -3.13 -1.35
N HIS A 91 3.04 -4.19 -1.92
CA HIS A 91 4.40 -4.66 -1.66
C HIS A 91 5.11 -5.03 -2.96
N GLY A 92 6.44 -4.90 -2.99
CA GLY A 92 7.25 -5.42 -4.10
C GLY A 92 7.22 -6.95 -4.19
N THR A 93 7.39 -7.50 -5.39
CA THR A 93 7.16 -8.93 -5.67
C THR A 93 8.19 -9.87 -5.05
N ASP A 94 9.41 -9.39 -4.78
CA ASP A 94 10.56 -10.26 -4.49
C ASP A 94 10.45 -11.00 -3.16
N THR A 95 9.80 -10.39 -2.17
CA THR A 95 9.65 -10.93 -0.80
C THR A 95 8.20 -10.96 -0.33
N MET A 96 7.25 -10.82 -1.25
CA MET A 96 5.81 -10.85 -0.95
C MET A 96 5.39 -12.14 -0.23
N ALA A 97 5.87 -13.30 -0.69
CA ALA A 97 5.56 -14.59 -0.06
C ALA A 97 6.12 -14.70 1.37
N PHE A 98 7.30 -14.15 1.65
CA PHE A 98 7.89 -14.16 2.99
C PHE A 98 7.17 -13.21 3.94
N THR A 99 6.76 -12.04 3.43
CA THR A 99 6.01 -11.05 4.22
C THR A 99 4.60 -11.52 4.55
N ALA A 100 4.01 -12.38 3.72
CA ALA A 100 2.66 -12.92 3.92
C ALA A 100 2.60 -14.23 4.73
N SER A 101 3.75 -14.87 5.03
CA SER A 101 3.84 -16.16 5.73
C SER A 101 3.99 -16.00 7.23
#